data_AF-A0A536G667-F1
#
_entry.id   AF-A0A536G667-F1
#
_cell.length_a   1.000
_cell.length_b   1.000
_cell.length_c   1.000
_cell.angle_alpha   90.00
_cell.angle_beta   90.00
_cell.angle_gamma   90.00
#
_symmetry.space_group_name_H-M   'P 1'
#
loop_
_entity.id
_entity.type
_entity.pdbx_description
1 polymer ?
#
loop_
_entity_poly.entity_id
_entity_poly.type
_entity_poly.pdbx_seq_one_letter_code
_entity_poly.pdbx_strand_id
1 'polypeptide(L)'
;MARTAPAAPVVRTIRVVLATIVGIEALWIVLVFVQQALTNPAFGLDYRWHVDAARRLLDTGTPYWPWQIAGPYEISDGAILYPPTAFLLFIPFIWLPAALWWAIPTAILIGAMAIHRPPLWAWAVIGGILAFEKSLNVYVFGNPSMWIVAAIAAGTVLGWPYVFVLAKPTFAPIALFGIRHRSWWFALALLGVASVPFARVWLDWIAVVRNSNVSLIYNLPTLPLMVAPLVAWLTGVRRPSWSAAKSTAQRHEVPPQVVG
;
A
#
# COMPACT_ATOMS: atom_id res chain seq x y z
N MET A 1 -27.23 -37.93 -27.11
CA MET A 1 -26.61 -37.07 -26.07
C MET A 1 -26.59 -35.63 -26.58
N ALA A 2 -27.52 -34.80 -26.11
CA ALA A 2 -27.70 -33.43 -26.59
C ALA A 2 -26.68 -32.49 -25.93
N ARG A 3 -25.89 -31.78 -26.74
CA ARG A 3 -25.01 -30.68 -26.28
C ARG A 3 -25.89 -29.48 -25.93
N THR A 4 -26.04 -29.16 -24.65
CA THR A 4 -26.64 -27.91 -24.20
C THR A 4 -25.65 -26.76 -24.42
N ALA A 5 -25.82 -26.03 -25.53
CA ALA A 5 -25.13 -24.76 -25.75
C ALA A 5 -26.17 -23.65 -25.91
N PRO A 6 -26.42 -22.87 -24.84
CA PRO A 6 -26.60 -21.43 -24.98
C PRO A 6 -26.06 -20.65 -23.76
N ALA A 7 -24.77 -20.79 -23.38
CA ALA A 7 -24.17 -20.02 -22.27
C ALA A 7 -23.53 -18.68 -22.70
N ALA A 8 -23.27 -18.49 -24.00
CA ALA A 8 -22.55 -17.33 -24.53
C ALA A 8 -23.22 -15.96 -24.29
N PRO A 9 -24.55 -15.77 -24.48
CA PRO A 9 -25.16 -14.46 -24.30
C PRO A 9 -25.21 -14.03 -22.83
N VAL A 10 -25.52 -14.94 -21.89
CA VAL A 10 -25.59 -14.63 -20.45
C VAL A 10 -24.24 -14.21 -19.90
N VAL A 11 -23.16 -14.92 -20.25
CA VAL A 11 -21.79 -14.58 -19.82
C VAL A 11 -21.36 -13.22 -20.37
N ARG A 12 -21.73 -12.90 -21.62
CA ARG A 12 -21.45 -11.58 -22.21
C ARG A 12 -22.17 -10.47 -21.44
N THR A 13 -23.46 -10.65 -21.13
CA THR A 13 -24.24 -9.67 -20.36
C THR A 13 -23.64 -9.45 -18.97
N ILE A 14 -23.29 -10.51 -18.23
CA ILE A 14 -22.66 -10.39 -16.90
C ILE A 14 -21.35 -9.60 -16.98
N ARG A 15 -20.50 -9.88 -17.98
CA ARG A 15 -19.24 -9.14 -18.17
C ARG A 15 -19.46 -7.66 -18.46
N VAL A 16 -20.45 -7.33 -19.30
CA VAL A 16 -20.81 -5.95 -19.60
C VAL A 16 -21.30 -5.25 -18.33
N VAL A 17 -22.20 -5.87 -17.57
CA VAL A 17 -22.69 -5.31 -16.30
C VAL A 17 -21.54 -5.06 -15.32
N LEU A 18 -20.66 -6.03 -15.11
CA LEU A 18 -19.51 -5.86 -14.21
C LEU A 18 -18.54 -4.78 -14.69
N ALA A 19 -18.25 -4.72 -16.00
CA ALA A 19 -17.40 -3.67 -16.56
C ALA A 19 -18.02 -2.28 -16.38
N THR A 20 -19.33 -2.16 -16.57
CA THR A 20 -20.08 -0.92 -16.32
C THR A 20 -20.02 -0.51 -14.85
N ILE A 21 -20.21 -1.45 -13.92
CA ILE A 21 -20.09 -1.19 -12.46
C ILE A 21 -18.69 -0.65 -12.15
N VAL A 22 -17.64 -1.34 -12.57
CA VAL A 22 -16.25 -0.92 -12.35
C VAL A 22 -15.98 0.46 -12.97
N GLY A 23 -16.49 0.72 -14.18
CA GLY A 23 -16.34 2.01 -14.84
C GLY A 23 -17.03 3.15 -14.09
N ILE A 24 -18.25 2.93 -13.60
CA ILE A 24 -19.01 3.91 -12.80
C ILE A 24 -18.32 4.16 -11.46
N GLU A 25 -17.89 3.12 -10.76
CA GLU A 25 -17.16 3.23 -9.49
C GLU A 25 -15.87 4.02 -9.66
N ALA A 26 -15.06 3.69 -10.67
CA ALA A 26 -13.82 4.41 -10.96
C ALA A 26 -14.08 5.89 -11.28
N LEU A 27 -15.08 6.18 -12.13
CA LEU A 27 -15.44 7.55 -12.45
C LEU A 27 -15.92 8.31 -11.21
N TRP A 28 -16.77 7.71 -10.39
CA TRP A 28 -17.27 8.32 -9.16
C TRP A 28 -16.14 8.61 -8.16
N ILE A 29 -15.23 7.66 -7.92
CA ILE A 29 -14.06 7.84 -7.05
C ILE A 29 -13.21 9.02 -7.53
N VAL A 30 -12.95 9.11 -8.84
CA VAL A 30 -12.17 10.21 -9.43
C VAL A 30 -12.90 11.54 -9.25
N LEU A 31 -14.20 11.60 -9.54
CA LEU A 31 -14.99 12.83 -9.39
C LEU A 31 -15.03 13.30 -7.94
N VAL A 32 -15.24 12.39 -6.99
CA VAL A 32 -15.20 12.71 -5.56
C VAL A 32 -13.83 13.21 -5.15
N PHE A 33 -12.75 12.53 -5.56
CA PHE A 33 -11.40 12.98 -5.23
C PHE A 33 -11.08 14.37 -5.79
N VAL A 34 -11.44 14.63 -7.06
CA VAL A 34 -11.25 15.94 -7.71
C VAL A 34 -12.10 17.01 -7.03
N GLN A 35 -13.36 16.73 -6.73
CA GLN A 35 -14.22 17.65 -5.98
C GLN A 35 -13.57 18.00 -4.64
N GLN A 36 -13.15 17.00 -3.86
CA GLN A 36 -12.48 17.22 -2.57
C GLN A 36 -11.19 18.04 -2.74
N ALA A 37 -10.38 17.76 -3.75
CA ALA A 37 -9.17 18.54 -4.03
C ALA A 37 -9.45 20.02 -4.34
N LEU A 38 -10.59 20.32 -4.96
CA LEU A 38 -10.96 21.69 -5.36
C LEU A 38 -11.72 22.46 -4.26
N THR A 39 -12.50 21.77 -3.42
CA THR A 39 -13.44 22.43 -2.51
C THR A 39 -13.17 22.19 -1.03
N ASN A 40 -12.37 21.18 -0.66
CA ASN A 40 -12.12 20.85 0.74
C ASN A 40 -10.84 21.56 1.24
N PRO A 41 -10.92 22.52 2.17
CA PRO A 41 -9.74 23.19 2.72
C PRO A 41 -8.81 22.24 3.49
N ALA A 42 -9.34 21.10 3.96
CA ALA A 42 -8.57 20.05 4.61
C ALA A 42 -7.97 19.03 3.63
N PHE A 43 -8.14 19.18 2.30
CA PHE A 43 -7.47 18.30 1.34
C PHE A 43 -5.95 18.30 1.58
N GLY A 44 -5.34 17.12 1.68
CA GLY A 44 -3.91 16.97 1.96
C GLY A 44 -3.47 17.42 3.37
N LEU A 45 -4.38 17.52 4.34
CA LEU A 45 -4.06 17.94 5.70
C LEU A 45 -3.02 17.03 6.37
N ASP A 46 -3.22 15.71 6.31
CA ASP A 46 -2.26 14.76 6.86
C ASP A 46 -0.92 14.88 6.14
N TYR A 47 -0.91 14.95 4.81
CA TYR A 47 0.33 15.16 4.04
C TYR A 47 1.14 16.34 4.58
N ARG A 48 0.49 17.50 4.76
CA ARG A 48 1.15 18.70 5.29
C ARG A 48 1.69 18.47 6.69
N TRP A 49 0.91 17.88 7.60
CA TRP A 49 1.38 17.57 8.95
C TRP A 49 2.64 16.70 8.98
N HIS A 50 2.73 15.70 8.10
CA HIS A 50 3.90 14.81 8.04
C HIS A 50 5.12 15.49 7.41
N VAL A 51 4.93 16.32 6.39
CA VAL A 51 6.03 17.12 5.81
C VAL A 51 6.53 18.17 6.81
N ASP A 52 5.62 18.82 7.54
CA ASP A 52 5.99 19.78 8.59
C ASP A 52 6.71 19.08 9.75
N ALA A 53 6.28 17.89 10.14
CA ALA A 53 6.98 17.08 11.14
C ALA A 53 8.36 16.61 10.65
N ALA A 54 8.51 16.29 9.37
CA ALA A 54 9.80 15.97 8.77
C ALA A 54 10.74 17.18 8.76
N ARG A 55 10.23 18.38 8.44
CA ARG A 55 11.01 19.61 8.54
C ARG A 55 11.43 19.88 9.98
N ARG A 56 10.51 19.73 10.95
CA ARG A 56 10.80 19.85 12.38
C ARG A 56 11.90 18.90 12.84
N LEU A 57 11.88 17.65 12.39
CA LEU A 57 12.94 16.68 12.68
C LEU A 57 14.31 17.17 12.20
N LEU A 58 14.39 17.79 11.01
CA LEU A 58 15.66 18.34 10.50
C LEU A 58 16.10 19.59 11.26
N ASP A 59 15.15 20.44 11.68
CA ASP A 59 15.44 21.72 12.34
C ASP A 59 15.78 21.55 13.83
N THR A 60 15.12 20.62 14.53
CA THR A 60 15.18 20.50 16.00
C THR A 60 15.69 19.14 16.48
N GLY A 61 15.86 18.17 15.58
CA GLY A 61 16.27 16.81 15.93
C GLY A 61 15.13 15.90 16.39
N THR A 62 13.87 16.39 16.46
CA THR A 62 12.70 15.57 16.79
C THR A 62 11.45 16.00 16.01
N PRO A 63 10.66 15.08 15.45
CA PRO A 63 9.44 15.43 14.71
C PRO A 63 8.24 15.69 15.63
N TYR A 64 8.33 15.23 16.88
CA TYR A 64 7.23 15.22 17.84
C TYR A 64 7.13 16.56 18.56
N TRP A 65 5.92 16.90 18.97
CA TRP A 65 5.71 18.10 19.77
C TRP A 65 6.15 17.92 21.22
N PRO A 66 6.60 18.99 21.90
CA PRO A 66 6.95 18.94 23.33
C PRO A 66 5.82 18.37 24.20
N TRP A 67 4.56 18.72 23.89
CA TRP A 67 3.39 18.21 24.61
C TRP A 67 3.15 16.71 24.40
N GLN A 68 3.55 16.13 23.26
CA GLN A 68 3.46 14.68 23.04
C GLN A 68 4.48 13.92 23.90
N ILE A 69 5.68 14.47 24.04
CA ILE A 69 6.77 13.88 24.84
C ILE A 69 6.52 14.04 26.35
N ALA A 70 5.95 15.17 26.77
CA ALA A 70 5.65 15.43 28.18
C ALA A 70 4.46 14.60 28.68
N GLY A 71 3.38 14.52 27.89
CA GLY A 71 2.18 13.75 28.20
C GLY A 71 1.47 14.13 29.52
N PRO A 72 0.39 13.41 29.86
CA PRO A 72 -0.43 12.59 28.96
C PRO A 72 -1.19 13.48 27.96
N TYR A 73 -1.66 12.91 26.85
CA TYR A 73 -2.45 13.66 25.87
C TYR A 73 -3.50 12.80 25.15
N GLU A 74 -4.56 13.46 24.69
CA GLU A 74 -5.53 12.86 23.76
C GLU A 74 -5.10 13.10 22.32
N ILE A 75 -5.20 12.07 21.47
CA ILE A 75 -4.95 12.22 20.05
C ILE A 75 -5.92 13.25 19.47
N SER A 76 -5.35 14.34 19.02
CA SER A 76 -6.02 15.45 18.33
C SER A 76 -5.36 15.66 16.97
N ASP A 77 -5.99 16.52 16.17
CA ASP A 77 -5.50 16.92 14.86
C ASP A 77 -4.05 17.40 14.92
N GLY A 78 -3.19 16.81 14.08
CA GLY A 78 -1.76 17.12 14.02
C GLY A 78 -0.85 16.33 14.95
N ALA A 79 -1.38 15.40 15.78
CA ALA A 79 -0.55 14.48 16.55
C ALA A 79 0.24 13.54 15.63
N ILE A 80 1.56 13.50 15.79
CA ILE A 80 2.45 12.67 14.97
C ILE A 80 2.76 11.37 15.70
N LEU A 81 2.34 10.23 15.15
CA LEU A 81 2.43 8.91 15.80
C LEU A 81 3.31 7.91 15.04
N TYR A 82 3.97 8.34 13.96
CA TYR A 82 4.80 7.44 13.14
C TYR A 82 6.17 7.19 13.78
N PRO A 83 6.72 5.98 13.63
CA PRO A 83 8.06 5.67 14.11
C PRO A 83 9.11 6.50 13.36
N PRO A 84 10.27 6.80 13.97
CA PRO A 84 11.28 7.70 13.39
C PRO A 84 11.76 7.29 12.00
N THR A 85 11.90 6.00 11.73
CA THR A 85 12.37 5.52 10.41
C THR A 85 11.36 5.81 9.30
N ALA A 86 10.07 6.00 9.61
CA ALA A 86 9.08 6.41 8.62
C ALA A 86 9.37 7.81 8.05
N PHE A 87 10.12 8.66 8.75
CA PHE A 87 10.46 9.99 8.26
C PHE A 87 11.39 9.97 7.05
N LEU A 88 12.08 8.85 6.78
CA LEU A 88 12.80 8.65 5.53
C LEU A 88 11.87 8.69 4.30
N LEU A 89 10.58 8.39 4.47
CA LEU A 89 9.57 8.56 3.43
C LEU A 89 9.14 10.03 3.29
N PHE A 90 9.00 10.76 4.40
CA PHE A 90 8.45 12.13 4.41
C PHE A 90 9.49 13.18 4.01
N ILE A 91 10.75 13.01 4.41
CA ILE A 91 11.84 13.97 4.19
C ILE A 91 11.99 14.38 2.71
N PRO A 92 12.00 13.47 1.72
CA PRO A 92 12.09 13.87 0.32
C PRO A 92 10.97 14.84 -0.13
N PHE A 93 9.77 14.74 0.45
CA PHE A 93 8.62 15.57 0.11
C PHE A 93 8.66 16.99 0.71
N ILE A 94 9.69 17.32 1.48
CA ILE A 94 10.03 18.72 1.79
C ILE A 94 10.37 19.49 0.50
N TRP A 95 10.92 18.79 -0.50
CA TRP A 95 11.40 19.39 -1.76
C TRP A 95 10.69 18.86 -3.00
N LEU A 96 10.16 17.63 -2.97
CA LEU A 96 9.45 17.06 -4.11
C LEU A 96 8.06 17.67 -4.30
N PRO A 97 7.54 17.70 -5.55
CA PRO A 97 6.17 18.13 -5.80
C PRO A 97 5.15 17.28 -5.03
N ALA A 98 4.22 17.95 -4.35
CA ALA A 98 3.21 17.29 -3.53
C ALA A 98 2.40 16.25 -4.32
N ALA A 99 2.11 16.49 -5.61
CA ALA A 99 1.38 15.54 -6.46
C ALA A 99 2.00 14.13 -6.49
N LEU A 100 3.33 14.01 -6.34
CA LEU A 100 4.01 12.72 -6.29
C LEU A 100 3.63 11.89 -5.05
N TRP A 101 3.19 12.55 -3.97
CA TRP A 101 2.74 11.91 -2.73
C TRP A 101 1.56 10.97 -2.98
N TRP A 102 0.65 11.37 -3.85
CA TRP A 102 -0.50 10.56 -4.27
C TRP A 102 -0.18 9.69 -5.47
N ALA A 103 0.51 10.23 -6.48
CA ALA A 103 0.72 9.55 -7.75
C ALA A 103 1.54 8.26 -7.60
N ILE A 104 2.61 8.27 -6.80
CA ILE A 104 3.50 7.12 -6.63
C ILE A 104 2.78 5.91 -5.99
N PRO A 105 2.20 6.02 -4.77
CA PRO A 105 1.54 4.88 -4.14
C PRO A 105 0.34 4.37 -4.96
N THR A 106 -0.38 5.27 -5.61
CA THR A 106 -1.51 4.93 -6.50
C THR A 106 -1.04 4.14 -7.72
N ALA A 107 0.05 4.57 -8.37
CA ALA A 107 0.62 3.88 -9.52
C ALA A 107 1.16 2.49 -9.13
N ILE A 108 1.80 2.36 -7.95
CA ILE A 108 2.25 1.06 -7.43
C ILE A 108 1.05 0.13 -7.20
N LEU A 109 -0.02 0.62 -6.58
CA LEU A 109 -1.24 -0.15 -6.33
C LEU A 109 -1.86 -0.66 -7.64
N ILE A 110 -2.11 0.25 -8.58
CA ILE A 110 -2.71 -0.08 -9.89
C ILE A 110 -1.81 -1.04 -10.67
N GLY A 111 -0.50 -0.77 -10.70
CA GLY A 111 0.48 -1.61 -11.40
C GLY A 111 0.52 -3.04 -10.84
N ALA A 112 0.54 -3.20 -9.52
CA ALA A 112 0.50 -4.52 -8.88
C ALA A 112 -0.81 -5.27 -9.18
N MET A 113 -1.96 -4.58 -9.10
CA MET A 113 -3.26 -5.18 -9.44
C MET A 113 -3.33 -5.60 -10.93
N ALA A 114 -2.80 -4.76 -11.83
CA ALA A 114 -2.73 -5.09 -13.26
C ALA A 114 -1.82 -6.30 -13.54
N ILE A 115 -0.75 -6.50 -12.77
CA ILE A 115 0.13 -7.67 -12.87
C ILE A 115 -0.63 -8.96 -12.49
N HIS A 116 -1.45 -8.91 -11.44
CA HIS A 116 -2.24 -10.06 -10.97
C HIS A 116 -3.41 -10.42 -11.88
N ARG A 117 -3.90 -9.45 -12.69
CA ARG A 117 -5.01 -9.63 -13.64
C ARG A 117 -6.25 -10.26 -12.98
N PRO A 118 -6.79 -9.65 -11.90
CA PRO A 118 -7.97 -10.19 -11.25
C PRO A 118 -9.20 -10.13 -12.17
N PRO A 119 -10.18 -11.04 -11.98
CA PRO A 119 -11.43 -11.02 -12.74
C PRO A 119 -12.26 -9.75 -12.46
N LEU A 120 -13.17 -9.40 -13.36
CA LEU A 120 -13.98 -8.17 -13.24
C LEU A 120 -14.77 -8.06 -11.93
N TRP A 121 -15.27 -9.17 -11.38
CA TRP A 121 -15.98 -9.13 -10.10
C TRP A 121 -15.05 -8.71 -8.95
N ALA A 122 -13.77 -9.09 -9.00
CA ALA A 122 -12.80 -8.70 -7.99
C ALA A 122 -12.44 -7.21 -8.12
N TRP A 123 -12.44 -6.66 -9.34
CA TRP A 123 -12.35 -5.21 -9.55
C TRP A 123 -13.54 -4.47 -8.93
N ALA A 124 -14.76 -4.97 -9.06
CA ALA A 124 -15.94 -4.37 -8.42
C ALA A 124 -15.82 -4.41 -6.88
N VAL A 125 -15.36 -5.52 -6.31
CA VAL A 125 -15.10 -5.61 -4.86
C VAL A 125 -14.03 -4.60 -4.42
N ILE A 126 -12.94 -4.48 -5.18
CA ILE A 126 -11.87 -3.50 -4.91
C ILE A 126 -12.42 -2.07 -5.02
N GLY A 127 -13.23 -1.78 -6.04
CA GLY A 127 -13.91 -0.50 -6.23
C GLY A 127 -14.77 -0.13 -5.04
N GLY A 128 -15.62 -1.05 -4.58
CA GLY A 128 -16.43 -0.89 -3.36
C GLY A 128 -15.59 -0.64 -2.10
N ILE A 129 -14.46 -1.34 -1.94
CA ILE A 129 -13.52 -1.10 -0.82
C ILE A 129 -12.90 0.30 -0.90
N LEU A 130 -12.49 0.74 -2.09
CA LEU A 130 -11.91 2.07 -2.30
C LEU A 130 -12.95 3.18 -2.11
N ALA A 131 -14.20 2.93 -2.49
CA ALA A 131 -15.32 3.84 -2.33
C ALA A 131 -15.81 3.99 -0.88
N PHE A 132 -15.41 3.08 0.02
CA PHE A 132 -15.70 3.20 1.45
C PHE A 132 -15.14 4.51 2.00
N GLU A 133 -15.94 5.25 2.77
CA GLU A 133 -15.63 6.61 3.24
C GLU A 133 -14.23 6.71 3.89
N LYS A 134 -13.88 5.76 4.77
CA LYS A 134 -12.56 5.76 5.43
C LYS A 134 -11.40 5.48 4.46
N SER A 135 -11.64 4.69 3.41
CA SER A 135 -10.66 4.46 2.34
C SER A 135 -10.44 5.73 1.52
N LEU A 136 -11.51 6.42 1.13
CA LEU A 136 -11.40 7.68 0.40
C LEU A 136 -10.69 8.76 1.22
N ASN A 137 -11.02 8.87 2.52
CA ASN A 137 -10.41 9.84 3.41
C ASN A 137 -8.88 9.66 3.52
N VAL A 138 -8.37 8.42 3.45
CA VAL A 138 -6.92 8.17 3.39
C VAL A 138 -6.28 8.89 2.19
N TYR A 139 -6.91 8.87 1.02
CA TYR A 139 -6.39 9.58 -0.15
C TYR A 139 -6.67 11.07 -0.10
N VAL A 140 -7.87 11.49 0.30
CA VAL A 140 -8.27 12.91 0.37
C VAL A 140 -7.37 13.71 1.33
N PHE A 141 -7.09 13.17 2.51
CA PHE A 141 -6.20 13.84 3.48
C PHE A 141 -4.71 13.61 3.17
N GLY A 142 -4.38 12.73 2.21
CA GLY A 142 -3.00 12.35 1.92
C GLY A 142 -2.36 11.60 3.09
N ASN A 143 -3.14 10.74 3.76
CA ASN A 143 -2.68 9.96 4.90
C ASN A 143 -1.60 8.96 4.45
N PRO A 144 -0.49 8.80 5.21
CA PRO A 144 0.57 7.84 4.86
C PRO A 144 0.11 6.37 4.75
N SER A 145 -1.09 6.03 5.24
CA SER A 145 -1.72 4.73 5.02
C SER A 145 -1.76 4.33 3.55
N MET A 146 -1.87 5.25 2.58
CA MET A 146 -1.82 4.88 1.16
C MET A 146 -0.45 4.31 0.74
N TRP A 147 0.64 4.73 1.38
CA TRP A 147 1.97 4.15 1.17
C TRP A 147 2.08 2.75 1.77
N ILE A 148 1.38 2.48 2.89
CA ILE A 148 1.27 1.14 3.43
C ILE A 148 0.51 0.23 2.46
N VAL A 149 -0.59 0.71 1.87
CA VAL A 149 -1.33 -0.03 0.83
C VAL A 149 -0.45 -0.31 -0.39
N ALA A 150 0.33 0.67 -0.83
CA ALA A 150 1.30 0.49 -1.91
C ALA A 150 2.40 -0.53 -1.54
N ALA A 151 2.89 -0.52 -0.30
CA ALA A 151 3.85 -1.51 0.18
C ALA A 151 3.26 -2.94 0.21
N ILE A 152 2.01 -3.09 0.64
CA ILE A 152 1.28 -4.37 0.57
C ILE A 152 1.15 -4.81 -0.90
N ALA A 153 0.72 -3.90 -1.78
CA ALA A 153 0.55 -4.17 -3.21
C ALA A 153 1.86 -4.60 -3.87
N ALA A 154 2.94 -3.85 -3.70
CA ALA A 154 4.27 -4.23 -4.20
C ALA A 154 4.79 -5.52 -3.53
N GLY A 155 4.45 -5.73 -2.25
CA GLY A 155 4.73 -6.94 -1.48
C GLY A 155 4.18 -8.20 -2.14
N THR A 156 2.95 -8.15 -2.65
CA THR A 156 2.34 -9.29 -3.37
C THR A 156 3.07 -9.69 -4.66
N VAL A 157 3.95 -8.81 -5.18
CA VAL A 157 4.73 -9.04 -6.40
C VAL A 157 6.20 -9.35 -6.09
N LEU A 158 6.81 -8.62 -5.15
CA LEU A 158 8.27 -8.64 -4.91
C LEU A 158 8.68 -9.25 -3.55
N GLY A 159 7.72 -9.48 -2.64
CA GLY A 159 7.93 -10.01 -1.29
C GLY A 159 8.53 -9.01 -0.30
N TRP A 160 9.66 -8.38 -0.62
CA TRP A 160 10.37 -7.49 0.30
C TRP A 160 9.62 -6.21 0.73
N PRO A 161 8.77 -5.57 -0.10
CA PRO A 161 8.08 -4.34 0.32
C PRO A 161 7.14 -4.53 1.51
N TYR A 162 6.71 -5.75 1.81
CA TYR A 162 5.93 -6.05 3.02
C TYR A 162 6.60 -5.58 4.32
N VAL A 163 7.94 -5.44 4.35
CA VAL A 163 8.67 -4.90 5.51
C VAL A 163 8.19 -3.50 5.89
N PHE A 164 7.85 -2.65 4.91
CA PHE A 164 7.44 -1.27 5.18
C PHE A 164 6.08 -1.16 5.88
N VAL A 165 5.29 -2.24 5.89
CA VAL A 165 4.03 -2.29 6.66
C VAL A 165 4.28 -2.14 8.16
N LEU A 166 5.49 -2.49 8.65
CA LEU A 166 5.89 -2.32 10.05
C LEU A 166 5.90 -0.86 10.51
N ALA A 167 5.90 0.11 9.59
CA ALA A 167 5.70 1.52 9.94
C ALA A 167 4.33 1.81 10.58
N LYS A 168 3.36 0.90 10.42
CA LYS A 168 2.10 0.89 11.18
C LYS A 168 1.97 -0.40 11.98
N PRO A 169 2.24 -0.37 13.30
CA PRO A 169 2.20 -1.55 14.16
C PRO A 169 0.89 -2.34 14.10
N THR A 170 -0.27 -1.66 13.99
CA THR A 170 -1.59 -2.30 13.82
C THR A 170 -1.64 -3.28 12.65
N PHE A 171 -0.84 -3.07 11.60
CA PHE A 171 -0.80 -3.91 10.40
C PHE A 171 0.43 -4.82 10.34
N ALA A 172 1.25 -4.89 11.39
CA ALA A 172 2.44 -5.73 11.44
C ALA A 172 2.18 -7.21 11.04
N PRO A 173 1.04 -7.85 11.38
CA PRO A 173 0.76 -9.21 10.90
C PRO A 173 0.78 -9.37 9.37
N ILE A 174 0.39 -8.33 8.62
CA ILE A 174 0.41 -8.35 7.14
C ILE A 174 1.85 -8.35 6.62
N ALA A 175 2.79 -7.73 7.34
CA ALA A 175 4.21 -7.74 6.96
C ALA A 175 4.79 -9.15 6.86
N LEU A 176 4.21 -10.12 7.59
CA LEU A 176 4.67 -11.51 7.62
C LEU A 176 4.37 -12.27 6.32
N PHE A 177 3.53 -11.75 5.42
CA PHE A 177 3.30 -12.40 4.12
C PHE A 177 4.56 -12.50 3.26
N GLY A 178 5.54 -11.60 3.47
CA GLY A 178 6.84 -11.65 2.81
C GLY A 178 7.88 -12.55 3.47
N ILE A 179 7.63 -13.10 4.67
CA ILE A 179 8.66 -13.72 5.54
C ILE A 179 9.42 -14.89 4.88
N ARG A 180 8.77 -15.58 3.94
CA ARG A 180 9.38 -16.72 3.22
C ARG A 180 10.37 -16.28 2.13
N HIS A 181 10.45 -15.00 1.81
CA HIS A 181 11.35 -14.47 0.79
C HIS A 181 12.65 -13.97 1.43
N ARG A 182 13.82 -14.41 0.92
CA ARG A 182 15.13 -13.89 1.36
C ARG A 182 15.24 -12.37 1.27
N SER A 183 14.63 -11.77 0.25
CA SER A 183 14.62 -10.32 0.02
C SER A 183 13.91 -9.56 1.14
N TRP A 184 12.93 -10.18 1.80
CA TRP A 184 12.25 -9.60 2.97
C TRP A 184 13.20 -9.46 4.16
N TRP A 185 14.02 -10.47 4.45
CA TRP A 185 15.01 -10.40 5.52
C TRP A 185 16.09 -9.35 5.25
N PHE A 186 16.55 -9.24 4.00
CA PHE A 186 17.48 -8.16 3.62
C PHE A 186 16.86 -6.78 3.79
N ALA A 187 15.61 -6.59 3.37
CA ALA A 187 14.89 -5.33 3.58
C ALA A 187 14.68 -5.02 5.07
N LEU A 188 14.38 -6.03 5.90
CA LEU A 188 14.24 -5.87 7.34
C LEU A 188 15.57 -5.47 7.99
N ALA A 189 16.67 -6.12 7.63
CA ALA A 189 18.00 -5.77 8.11
C ALA A 189 18.37 -4.33 7.70
N LEU A 190 18.09 -3.95 6.45
CA LEU A 190 18.32 -2.58 5.97
C LEU A 190 17.46 -1.56 6.71
N LEU A 191 16.21 -1.87 7.00
CA LEU A 191 15.34 -1.03 7.82
C LEU A 191 15.90 -0.87 9.24
N GLY A 192 16.43 -1.95 9.82
CA GLY A 192 17.12 -1.92 11.12
C GLY A 192 18.33 -1.00 11.10
N VAL A 193 19.21 -1.13 10.11
CA VAL A 193 20.36 -0.23 9.92
C VAL A 193 19.92 1.22 9.71
N ALA A 194 18.91 1.45 8.88
CA ALA A 194 18.35 2.78 8.63
C ALA A 194 17.68 3.41 9.86
N SER A 195 17.34 2.59 10.86
CA SER A 195 16.79 3.05 12.14
C SER A 195 17.87 3.54 13.12
N VAL A 196 19.14 3.15 12.93
CA VAL A 196 20.25 3.48 13.84
C VAL A 196 20.47 5.00 13.99
N PRO A 197 20.50 5.81 12.90
CA PRO A 197 20.64 7.27 13.04
C PRO A 197 19.53 7.92 13.87
N PHE A 198 18.38 7.25 14.01
CA PHE A 198 17.23 7.74 14.76
C PHE A 198 17.15 7.15 16.17
N ALA A 199 18.17 6.45 16.67
CA ALA A 199 18.11 5.72 17.95
C ALA A 199 17.61 6.59 19.13
N ARG A 200 18.02 7.86 19.21
CA ARG A 200 17.53 8.79 20.22
C ARG A 200 16.05 9.15 20.02
N VAL A 201 15.66 9.42 18.77
CA VAL A 201 14.28 9.77 18.40
C VAL A 201 13.32 8.61 18.62
N TRP A 202 13.80 7.36 18.60
CA TRP A 202 13.01 6.19 19.00
C TRP A 202 12.59 6.24 20.47
N LEU A 203 13.41 6.81 21.35
CA LEU A 203 13.03 7.00 22.76
C LEU A 203 11.90 8.03 22.89
N ASP A 204 11.96 9.12 22.13
CA ASP A 204 10.88 10.11 22.05
C ASP A 204 9.59 9.46 21.53
N TRP A 205 9.67 8.66 20.47
CA TRP A 205 8.50 7.97 19.91
C TRP A 205 7.86 7.02 20.92
N ILE A 206 8.65 6.28 21.69
CA ILE A 206 8.13 5.41 22.77
C ILE A 206 7.39 6.25 23.81
N ALA A 207 7.94 7.41 24.22
CA ALA A 207 7.27 8.32 25.13
C ALA A 207 5.95 8.85 24.53
N VAL A 208 5.96 9.28 23.28
CA VAL A 208 4.80 9.76 22.51
C VAL A 208 3.68 8.73 22.51
N VAL A 209 3.98 7.47 22.15
CA VAL A 209 2.97 6.40 22.12
C VAL A 209 2.44 6.11 23.52
N ARG A 210 3.33 6.00 24.53
CA ARG A 210 2.95 5.72 25.93
C ARG A 210 2.08 6.82 26.53
N ASN A 211 2.35 8.08 26.19
CA ASN A 211 1.65 9.25 26.72
C ASN A 211 0.31 9.50 26.05
N SER A 212 0.07 8.89 24.88
CA SER A 212 -1.16 9.04 24.13
C SER A 212 -2.26 8.09 24.62
N ASN A 213 -3.51 8.46 24.37
CA ASN A 213 -4.66 7.54 24.49
C ASN A 213 -4.84 6.61 23.26
N VAL A 214 -3.79 6.39 22.45
CA VAL A 214 -3.89 5.55 21.23
C VAL A 214 -4.16 4.09 21.58
N SER A 215 -5.13 3.51 20.88
CA SER A 215 -5.42 2.08 20.97
C SER A 215 -4.96 1.34 19.72
N LEU A 216 -4.71 0.04 19.84
CA LEU A 216 -4.34 -0.81 18.70
C LEU A 216 -5.41 -0.79 17.59
N ILE A 217 -6.68 -0.59 17.97
CA ILE A 217 -7.82 -0.54 17.05
C ILE A 217 -8.02 0.81 16.37
N TYR A 218 -7.23 1.84 16.72
CA TYR A 218 -7.34 3.19 16.15
C TYR A 218 -7.30 3.19 14.61
N ASN A 219 -6.49 2.34 13.99
CA ASN A 219 -6.40 2.23 12.53
C ASN A 219 -7.32 1.15 11.92
N LEU A 220 -8.09 0.42 12.73
CA LEU A 220 -8.92 -0.69 12.24
C LEU A 220 -9.95 -0.27 11.16
N PRO A 221 -10.56 0.93 11.21
CA PRO A 221 -11.44 1.39 10.14
C PRO A 221 -10.77 1.53 8.76
N THR A 222 -9.43 1.58 8.70
CA THR A 222 -8.66 1.62 7.43
C THR A 222 -8.25 0.23 6.94
N LEU A 223 -8.51 -0.83 7.71
CA LEU A 223 -8.18 -2.21 7.34
C LEU A 223 -8.80 -2.65 6.00
N PRO A 224 -10.06 -2.29 5.64
CA PRO A 224 -10.61 -2.64 4.34
C PRO A 224 -9.71 -2.21 3.18
N LEU A 225 -9.18 -0.98 3.25
CA LEU A 225 -8.26 -0.45 2.25
C LEU A 225 -6.96 -1.28 2.14
N MET A 226 -6.41 -1.75 3.28
CA MET A 226 -5.22 -2.60 3.31
C MET A 226 -5.44 -3.96 2.62
N VAL A 227 -6.69 -4.43 2.58
CA VAL A 227 -7.07 -5.71 1.98
C VAL A 227 -7.26 -5.60 0.45
N ALA A 228 -7.53 -4.41 -0.09
CA ALA A 228 -7.73 -4.20 -1.54
C ALA A 228 -6.67 -4.88 -2.44
N PRO A 229 -5.35 -4.67 -2.25
CA PRO A 229 -4.34 -5.37 -3.05
C PRO A 229 -4.33 -6.89 -2.86
N LEU A 230 -4.74 -7.40 -1.69
CA LEU A 230 -4.80 -8.83 -1.40
C LEU A 230 -5.95 -9.50 -2.16
N VAL A 231 -7.08 -8.80 -2.36
CA VAL A 231 -8.17 -9.30 -3.23
C VAL A 231 -7.65 -9.55 -4.64
N ALA A 232 -6.92 -8.59 -5.21
CA ALA A 232 -6.32 -8.75 -6.53
C ALA A 232 -5.33 -9.92 -6.60
N TRP A 233 -4.48 -10.05 -5.59
CA TRP A 233 -3.49 -11.13 -5.51
C TRP A 233 -4.11 -12.53 -5.36
N LEU A 234 -5.13 -12.68 -4.52
CA LEU A 234 -5.77 -13.97 -4.24
C LEU A 234 -6.68 -14.45 -5.38
N THR A 235 -7.30 -13.51 -6.10
CA THR A 235 -8.23 -13.80 -7.21
C THR A 235 -7.56 -13.77 -8.58
N GLY A 236 -6.35 -13.22 -8.65
CA GLY A 236 -5.56 -13.10 -9.87
C GLY A 236 -5.17 -14.46 -10.45
N VAL A 237 -5.07 -14.51 -11.78
CA VAL A 237 -4.56 -15.69 -12.48
C VAL A 237 -3.05 -15.74 -12.26
N ARG A 238 -2.60 -16.53 -11.26
CA ARG A 238 -1.17 -16.70 -10.95
C ARG A 238 -0.40 -17.02 -12.24
N ARG A 239 0.58 -16.20 -12.61
CA ARG A 239 1.44 -16.50 -13.76
C ARG A 239 2.15 -17.84 -13.51
N PRO A 240 2.22 -18.75 -14.51
CA PRO A 240 3.16 -19.86 -14.48
C PRO A 240 4.56 -19.29 -14.28
N SER A 241 5.32 -19.85 -13.34
CA SER A 241 6.66 -19.37 -13.01
C SER A 241 7.53 -19.27 -14.25
N TRP A 242 8.20 -18.14 -14.46
CA TRP A 242 9.16 -17.89 -15.55
C TRP A 242 10.30 -18.93 -15.62
N SER A 243 10.47 -19.75 -14.58
CA SER A 243 11.39 -20.89 -14.50
C SER A 243 11.09 -22.01 -15.49
N ALA A 244 9.84 -22.20 -15.93
CA ALA A 244 9.50 -23.31 -16.84
C ALA A 244 9.94 -23.06 -18.30
N ALA A 245 10.08 -21.80 -18.71
CA ALA A 245 10.44 -21.44 -20.09
C ALA A 245 11.92 -21.67 -20.44
N LYS A 246 12.79 -21.80 -19.42
CA LYS A 246 14.23 -22.10 -19.65
C LYS A 246 14.55 -23.59 -19.78
N SER A 247 13.68 -24.48 -19.33
CA SER A 247 13.89 -25.94 -19.38
C SER A 247 13.68 -26.53 -20.77
N THR A 248 12.72 -25.99 -21.53
CA THR A 248 12.37 -26.54 -22.85
C THR A 248 13.35 -26.14 -23.95
N ALA A 249 14.05 -25.01 -23.79
CA ALA A 249 15.03 -24.53 -24.77
C ALA A 249 16.36 -25.30 -24.73
N GLN A 250 16.62 -26.10 -23.68
CA GLN A 250 17.90 -26.80 -23.50
C GLN A 250 17.88 -28.29 -23.89
N ARG A 251 16.74 -28.83 -24.37
CA ARG A 251 16.62 -30.28 -24.72
C ARG A 251 16.74 -30.60 -26.22
N HIS A 252 17.04 -29.64 -27.09
CA HIS A 252 17.03 -29.87 -28.55
C HIS A 252 18.39 -29.87 -29.27
N GLU A 253 19.52 -29.81 -28.58
CA GLU A 253 20.84 -29.87 -29.24
C GLU A 253 21.69 -31.03 -28.73
N VAL A 254 21.40 -32.24 -29.21
CA VAL A 254 22.44 -33.27 -29.40
C VAL A 254 22.18 -33.94 -30.76
N PRO A 255 22.92 -33.58 -31.82
CA PRO A 255 22.89 -34.33 -33.07
C PRO A 255 23.50 -35.72 -32.85
N PRO A 256 22.97 -36.79 -33.47
CA PRO A 256 23.62 -38.09 -33.45
C PRO A 256 24.98 -37.98 -34.16
N GLN A 257 26.06 -38.23 -33.42
CA GLN A 257 27.36 -38.47 -34.04
C GLN A 257 27.27 -39.76 -34.85
N VAL A 258 27.40 -39.63 -36.16
CA VAL A 258 27.64 -40.72 -37.09
C VAL A 258 29.07 -41.19 -36.86
N VAL A 259 29.23 -42.34 -36.21
CA VAL A 259 30.51 -43.06 -36.15
C VAL A 259 30.54 -43.99 -37.36
N GLY A 260 31.48 -43.72 -38.27
CA GLY A 260 31.91 -44.66 -39.30
C GLY A 260 33.02 -45.58 -38.80
#